data_AF-A0A239DG57-F1
#
_entry.id   AF-A0A239DG57-F1
#
_cell.length_a   1.000
_cell.length_b   1.000
_cell.length_c   1.000
_cell.angle_alpha   90.00
_cell.angle_beta   90.00
_cell.angle_gamma   90.00
#
_symmetry.space_group_name_H-M   'P 1'
#
loop_
_entity.id
_entity.type
_entity.pdbx_description
1 polymer ?
#
loop_
_entity_poly.entity_id
_entity_poly.type
_entity_poly.pdbx_seq_one_letter_code
_entity_poly.pdbx_strand_id
1 'polypeptide(L)' 'MKQWKTYKAMHKEMRKKGIKGNGLKMDVTKWKNSNVHIVHQILPNQYFEDIGLINMHKYEVGLLSNYY' A
#
# COMPACT_ATOMS: atom_id res chain seq x y z
N MET A 1 -8.72 2.73 -1.22
CA MET A 1 -7.82 1.69 -0.66
C MET A 1 -8.52 0.94 0.45
N LYS A 2 -8.45 -0.40 0.51
CA LYS A 2 -9.17 -1.21 1.53
C LYS A 2 -8.38 -1.48 2.81
N GLN A 3 -7.09 -1.13 2.89
CA GLN A 3 -6.24 -1.38 4.07
C GLN A 3 -6.81 -0.74 5.35
N TRP A 4 -7.44 0.42 5.24
CA TRP A 4 -8.10 1.09 6.36
C TRP A 4 -9.54 1.42 6.03
N LYS A 5 -10.45 1.06 6.94
CA LYS A 5 -11.86 1.45 6.87
C LYS A 5 -12.06 2.95 7.15
N THR A 6 -11.19 3.56 7.95
CA THR A 6 -11.29 4.97 8.34
C THR A 6 -9.92 5.66 8.37
N TYR A 7 -9.91 6.97 8.15
CA TYR A 7 -8.71 7.82 8.20
C TYR A 7 -8.01 7.81 9.58
N LYS A 8 -8.76 7.60 10.66
CA LYS A 8 -8.21 7.58 12.03
C LYS A 8 -7.20 6.45 12.22
N ALA A 9 -7.47 5.28 11.67
CA ALA A 9 -6.55 4.14 11.72
C ALA A 9 -5.27 4.45 10.95
N MET A 10 -5.39 5.05 9.76
CA MET A 10 -4.25 5.50 8.98
C MET A 10 -3.41 6.56 9.73
N HIS A 11 -4.04 7.56 10.35
CA HIS A 11 -3.33 8.58 11.14
C HIS A 11 -2.64 7.99 12.39
N LYS A 12 -3.19 6.91 12.95
CA LYS A 12 -2.53 6.18 14.05
C LYS A 12 -1.24 5.51 13.54
N GLU A 13 -1.28 4.85 12.39
CA GLU A 13 -0.10 4.24 11.77
C GLU A 13 0.94 5.29 11.35
N MET A 14 0.52 6.42 10.79
CA MET A 14 1.42 7.55 10.51
C MET A 14 2.18 8.01 11.75
N ARG A 15 1.48 8.17 12.88
CA ARG A 15 2.09 8.58 14.15
C ARG A 15 3.06 7.54 14.69
N LYS A 16 2.73 6.24 14.59
CA LYS A 16 3.67 5.17 14.98
C LYS A 16 4.96 5.20 14.15
N LYS A 17 4.85 5.52 12.86
CA LYS A 17 5.98 5.63 11.93
C LYS A 17 6.71 6.99 12.02
N GLY A 18 6.27 7.91 12.89
CA GLY A 18 6.87 9.24 13.01
C GLY A 18 6.59 10.19 11.85
N ILE A 19 5.68 9.85 10.94
CA ILE A 19 5.35 10.66 9.76
C ILE A 19 4.45 11.82 10.19
N LYS A 20 4.94 13.05 10.02
CA LYS A 20 4.16 14.28 10.27
C LYS A 20 3.25 14.55 9.07
N GLY A 21 1.97 14.80 9.34
CA GLY A 21 0.99 15.19 8.32
C GLY A 21 0.39 16.55 8.62
N ASN A 22 -0.31 17.13 7.64
CA ASN A 22 -0.90 18.47 7.73
C ASN A 22 -2.16 18.55 8.63
N GLY A 23 -2.46 17.52 9.41
CA GLY A 23 -3.64 17.43 10.28
C GLY A 23 -4.98 17.26 9.55
N LEU A 24 -5.02 17.46 8.22
CA LEU A 24 -6.22 17.31 7.41
C LEU A 24 -6.66 15.84 7.30
N LYS A 25 -7.98 15.65 7.25
CA LYS A 25 -8.59 14.33 7.05
C LYS A 25 -8.34 13.86 5.61
N MET A 26 -7.70 12.71 5.46
CA MET A 26 -7.59 12.01 4.17
C MET A 26 -8.76 11.05 3.96
N ASP A 27 -9.35 11.06 2.76
CA ASP A 27 -10.33 10.04 2.37
C ASP A 27 -9.62 8.77 1.89
N VAL A 28 -9.59 7.74 2.72
CA VAL A 28 -8.88 6.49 2.43
C VAL A 28 -9.57 5.61 1.37
N THR A 29 -10.84 5.89 1.06
CA THR A 29 -11.62 5.07 0.12
C THR A 29 -11.36 5.42 -1.34
N LYS A 30 -11.17 6.71 -1.65
CA LYS A 30 -10.94 7.23 -3.00
C LYS A 30 -9.66 6.67 -3.63
N TRP A 31 -9.75 6.23 -4.89
CA TRP A 31 -8.61 5.71 -5.64
C TRP A 31 -7.51 6.75 -5.86
N LYS A 32 -7.87 8.01 -6.16
CA LYS A 32 -6.90 9.12 -6.32
C LYS A 32 -5.90 9.22 -5.16
N ASN A 33 -6.32 8.87 -3.95
CA ASN A 33 -5.50 8.97 -2.76
C ASN A 33 -4.52 7.80 -2.59
N SER A 34 -4.56 6.76 -3.42
CA SER A 34 -3.54 5.70 -3.41
C SER A 34 -2.18 6.17 -3.95
N ASN A 35 -2.17 7.15 -4.85
CA ASN A 35 -0.96 7.69 -5.48
C ASN A 35 -0.36 8.91 -4.74
N VAL A 36 -0.76 9.12 -3.48
CA VAL A 36 -0.26 10.24 -2.68
C VAL A 36 1.05 9.83 -2.00
N HIS A 37 2.04 10.72 -2.00
CA HIS A 37 3.37 10.45 -1.42
C HIS A 37 3.33 9.88 0.01
N ILE A 38 2.47 10.43 0.86
CA ILE A 38 2.28 9.95 2.24
C ILE A 38 1.89 8.48 2.30
N VAL A 39 1.06 8.00 1.36
CA VAL A 39 0.61 6.61 1.32
C VAL A 39 1.77 5.67 1.00
N HIS A 40 2.65 6.05 0.07
CA HIS A 40 3.85 5.29 -0.25
C HIS A 40 4.86 5.25 0.90
N GLN A 41 4.91 6.28 1.75
CA GLN A 41 5.71 6.24 2.99
C GLN A 41 5.11 5.29 4.03
N ILE A 42 3.79 5.26 4.17
CA ILE A 42 3.11 4.37 5.12
C ILE A 42 3.13 2.91 4.64
N LEU A 43 3.00 2.67 3.33
CA LEU A 43 2.96 1.34 2.72
C LEU A 43 4.11 1.23 1.70
N PRO A 44 5.36 1.06 2.17
CA PRO A 44 6.49 0.80 1.29
C PRO A 44 6.37 -0.60 0.67
N ASN A 45 7.11 -0.85 -0.42
CA ASN A 45 7.14 -2.16 -1.06
C ASN A 45 7.53 -3.29 -0.10
N GLN A 46 8.42 -3.01 0.85
CA GLN A 46 8.80 -3.97 1.90
C GLN A 46 7.60 -4.49 2.68
N TYR A 47 6.65 -3.60 3.04
CA TYR A 47 5.44 -4.01 3.76
C TYR A 47 4.63 -5.02 2.95
N PHE A 48 4.59 -4.88 1.62
CA PHE A 48 3.89 -5.83 0.75
C PHE A 48 4.63 -7.18 0.68
N GLU A 49 5.96 -7.18 0.70
CA GLU A 49 6.74 -8.42 0.80
C GLU A 49 6.50 -9.12 2.15
N ASP A 50 6.45 -8.37 3.25
CA ASP A 50 6.24 -8.91 4.60
C ASP A 50 4.86 -9.56 4.80
N ILE A 51 3.81 -9.08 4.12
CA ILE A 51 2.48 -9.70 4.14
C ILE A 51 2.35 -10.89 3.18
N GLY A 52 3.43 -11.24 2.46
CA GLY A 52 3.45 -12.34 1.50
C GLY A 52 2.92 -12.01 0.11
N LEU A 53 2.85 -10.72 -0.27
CA LEU A 53 2.49 -10.34 -1.64
C LEU A 53 3.66 -10.64 -2.58
N ILE A 54 3.41 -11.49 -3.59
CA ILE A 54 4.43 -11.88 -4.56
C ILE A 54 4.69 -10.73 -5.54
N ASN A 55 5.97 -10.39 -5.71
CA ASN A 55 6.39 -9.41 -6.70
C ASN A 55 6.50 -10.05 -8.09
N MET A 56 5.57 -9.72 -8.98
CA MET A 56 5.54 -10.26 -10.35
C MET A 56 6.77 -9.91 -11.19
N HIS A 57 7.48 -8.82 -10.90
CA HIS A 57 8.71 -8.46 -11.63
C HIS A 57 9.88 -9.39 -11.32
N LYS A 58 9.89 -10.00 -10.13
CA LYS A 58 10.95 -10.92 -9.69
C LYS A 58 10.59 -12.38 -9.96
N TYR A 59 9.34 -12.64 -10.35
CA TYR A 59 8.80 -13.99 -10.45
C TYR A 59 8.96 -14.51 -11.87
N GLU A 60 10.02 -15.29 -12.10
CA GLU A 60 10.22 -16.01 -13.35
C GLU A 60 9.27 -17.22 -13.39
N VAL A 61 8.22 -17.12 -14.20
CA VAL A 61 7.41 -18.28 -14.56
C VAL A 61 8.01 -18.95 -15.78
N GLY A 62 8.15 -20.28 -15.73
CA GLY A 62 8.38 -21.05 -16.94
C GLY A 62 7.25 -20.81 -17.93
N LEU A 63 7.56 -20.76 -19.23
CA LEU A 63 6.55 -20.73 -20.28
C LEU A 63 5.56 -21.87 -20.06
N LEU A 64 4.29 -21.52 -19.82
CA LEU A 64 3.21 -22.52 -19.84
C LEU A 64 2.99 -22.89 -21.31
N SER A 65 3.67 -23.93 -21.77
CA SER A 65 3.46 -24.52 -23.09
C SER A 65 2.14 -25.29 -23.09
N ASN A 66 1.02 -24.58 -23.03
CA ASN A 66 -0.30 -25.13 -23.34
C ASN A 66 -1.15 -24.02 -23.96
N TYR A 67 -0.98 -23.86 -25.26
CA TYR A 67 -2.01 -23.32 -26.12
C TYR A 67 -2.59 -24.51 -26.91
N TYR A 68 -3.87 -24.79 -26.66
CA TYR A 68 -4.72 -25.66 -27.47
C TYR A 68 -4.88 -25.08 -28.88
#